data_AF-A0A970H3I1-F1
#
_entry.id   AF-A0A970H3I1-F1
#
_cell.length_a   1.000
_cell.length_b   1.000
_cell.length_c   1.000
_cell.angle_alpha   90.00
_cell.angle_beta   90.00
_cell.angle_gamma   90.00
#
_symmetry.space_group_name_H-M   'P 1'
#
loop_
_entity.id
_entity.type
_entity.pdbx_description
1 polymer ?
#
loop_
_entity_poly.entity_id
_entity_poly.type
_entity_poly.pdbx_seq_one_letter_code
_entity_poly.pdbx_strand_id
1 'polypeptide(L)'
;RNIFVLGTHVMEQVYFPAYTSTSLIDIADFITRIEVIASSTYTFSIIIQSAVCFITACKGVAKLANIKDYKVFSAPACLLGLYLSKTMFKSTQALFGTIIKGRVPVFLVQFLIPLITWIAAEKKYGKKNRSLSKEKSA
;
A
#
# COMPACT_ATOMS: atom_id res chain seq x y z
N ARG A 1 -12.46 11.43 -16.73
CA ARG A 1 -13.28 12.41 -15.97
C ARG A 1 -12.55 13.74 -15.81
N ASN A 2 -11.34 13.80 -15.23
CA ASN A 2 -10.59 15.07 -15.09
C ASN A 2 -10.14 15.73 -16.43
N ILE A 3 -10.05 14.95 -17.51
CA ILE A 3 -9.70 15.44 -18.86
C ILE A 3 -10.68 16.51 -19.35
N PHE A 4 -11.97 16.38 -19.01
CA PHE A 4 -13.03 17.26 -19.51
C PHE A 4 -13.01 18.64 -18.87
N VAL A 5 -12.36 18.76 -17.69
CA VAL A 5 -12.29 20.00 -16.89
C VAL A 5 -10.94 20.69 -17.08
N LEU A 6 -9.83 19.93 -17.07
CA LEU A 6 -8.47 20.47 -17.17
C LEU A 6 -7.94 20.58 -18.60
N GLY A 7 -8.49 19.82 -19.54
CA GLY A 7 -7.86 19.62 -20.86
C GLY A 7 -6.62 18.71 -20.78
N THR A 8 -6.22 18.16 -21.93
CA THR A 8 -5.11 17.19 -22.03
C THR A 8 -3.76 17.79 -21.64
N HIS A 9 -3.51 19.05 -22.00
CA HIS A 9 -2.25 19.75 -21.71
C HIS A 9 -2.02 20.03 -20.23
N VAL A 10 -3.07 20.37 -19.48
CA VAL A 10 -2.93 20.71 -18.06
C VAL A 10 -2.82 19.43 -17.23
N MET A 11 -3.53 18.35 -17.58
CA MET A 11 -3.42 17.07 -16.85
C MET A 11 -2.00 16.49 -16.77
N GLU A 12 -1.17 16.68 -17.80
CA GLU A 12 0.23 16.20 -17.77
C GLU A 12 1.13 17.05 -16.89
N GLN A 13 0.73 18.29 -16.60
CA GLN A 13 1.48 19.25 -15.81
C GLN A 13 1.06 19.29 -14.34
N VAL A 14 -0.11 18.74 -13.99
CA VAL A 14 -0.62 18.75 -12.61
C VAL A 14 -0.49 17.38 -11.94
N TYR A 15 0.15 17.37 -10.76
CA TYR A 15 0.37 16.15 -9.97
C TYR A 15 -0.89 15.59 -9.30
N PHE A 16 -1.90 16.44 -9.06
CA PHE A 16 -3.18 16.07 -8.44
C PHE A 16 -4.37 16.58 -9.25
N PRO A 17 -4.62 16.02 -10.45
CA PRO A 17 -5.64 16.55 -11.35
C PRO A 17 -7.05 16.50 -10.78
N ALA A 18 -7.37 15.58 -9.84
CA ALA A 18 -8.67 15.57 -9.17
C ALA A 18 -8.84 16.74 -8.20
N TYR A 19 -7.79 17.04 -7.43
CA TYR A 19 -7.75 18.17 -6.51
C TYR A 19 -7.84 19.50 -7.28
N THR A 20 -7.02 19.64 -8.31
CA THR A 20 -6.97 20.86 -9.13
C THR A 20 -8.22 21.05 -9.97
N SER A 21 -8.84 20.00 -10.51
CA SER A 21 -10.14 20.10 -11.18
C SER A 21 -11.23 20.59 -10.24
N THR A 22 -11.22 20.13 -8.99
CA THR A 22 -12.25 20.48 -8.01
C THR A 22 -12.05 21.90 -7.47
N SER A 23 -10.80 22.33 -7.29
CA SER A 23 -10.46 23.70 -6.89
C SER A 23 -10.65 24.73 -8.02
N LEU A 24 -10.54 24.33 -9.30
CA LEU A 24 -10.84 25.19 -10.45
C LEU A 24 -12.35 25.38 -10.68
N ILE A 25 -13.18 24.41 -10.28
CA ILE A 25 -14.64 24.52 -10.33
C ILE A 25 -15.10 25.19 -9.03
N ASP A 26 -14.78 26.48 -8.87
CA ASP A 26 -15.20 27.28 -7.73
C ASP A 26 -16.62 27.82 -7.94
N ILE A 27 -17.61 26.95 -7.77
CA ILE A 27 -19.03 27.31 -7.76
C ILE A 27 -19.47 27.32 -6.29
N ALA A 28 -19.11 28.41 -5.58
CA ALA A 28 -19.55 28.91 -4.26
C ALA A 28 -19.75 27.91 -3.10
N ASP A 29 -19.09 28.14 -1.94
CA ASP A 29 -19.21 27.57 -0.55
C ASP A 29 -19.48 26.06 -0.37
N PHE A 30 -20.46 25.53 -1.10
CA PHE A 30 -20.90 24.14 -1.16
C PHE A 30 -19.80 23.19 -1.64
N ILE A 31 -19.09 23.53 -2.72
CA ILE A 31 -17.98 22.70 -3.23
C ILE A 31 -16.78 22.74 -2.27
N THR A 32 -16.45 23.90 -1.71
CA THR A 32 -15.38 24.05 -0.70
C THR A 32 -15.63 23.19 0.54
N ARG A 33 -16.89 23.12 1.04
CA ARG A 33 -17.22 22.19 2.14
C ARG A 33 -17.05 20.73 1.78
N ILE A 34 -17.43 20.33 0.57
CA ILE A 34 -17.25 18.95 0.10
C ILE A 34 -15.76 18.60 -0.04
N GLU A 35 -14.92 19.53 -0.48
CA GLU A 35 -13.46 19.37 -0.55
C GLU A 35 -12.84 19.12 0.84
N VAL A 36 -13.25 19.88 1.85
CA VAL A 36 -12.77 19.71 3.24
C VAL A 36 -13.21 18.35 3.82
N ILE A 37 -14.44 17.92 3.54
CA ILE A 37 -14.93 16.61 3.99
C ILE A 37 -14.19 15.48 3.26
N ALA A 38 -13.96 15.59 1.95
CA ALA A 38 -13.25 14.59 1.18
C ALA A 38 -11.77 14.45 1.63
N SER A 39 -11.07 15.57 1.79
CA SER A 39 -9.66 15.60 2.21
C SER A 39 -9.45 15.06 3.63
N SER A 40 -10.34 15.40 4.57
CA SER A 40 -10.29 14.87 5.94
C SER A 40 -10.51 13.35 5.97
N THR A 41 -11.54 12.84 5.29
CA THR A 41 -11.83 11.40 5.24
C THR A 41 -10.71 10.61 4.57
N TYR A 42 -10.10 11.19 3.52
CA TYR A 42 -8.95 10.59 2.84
C TYR A 42 -7.72 10.54 3.75
N THR A 43 -7.47 11.59 4.53
CA THR A 43 -6.36 11.64 5.50
C THR A 43 -6.51 10.52 6.56
N PHE A 44 -7.70 10.36 7.13
CA PHE A 44 -7.96 9.27 8.08
C PHE A 44 -7.77 7.89 7.43
N SER A 45 -8.25 7.73 6.19
CA SER A 45 -8.11 6.47 5.45
C SER A 45 -6.65 6.09 5.24
N ILE A 46 -5.80 7.04 4.85
CA ILE A 46 -4.35 6.80 4.65
C ILE A 46 -3.67 6.41 5.96
N ILE A 47 -4.01 7.07 7.08
CA ILE A 47 -3.42 6.76 8.38
C ILE A 47 -3.76 5.32 8.79
N ILE A 48 -5.03 4.93 8.69
CA ILE A 48 -5.49 3.58 9.03
C ILE A 48 -4.81 2.55 8.12
N GLN A 49 -4.79 2.79 6.81
CA GLN A 49 -4.18 1.87 5.85
C GLN A 49 -2.68 1.69 6.09
N SER A 50 -1.97 2.78 6.40
CA SER A 50 -0.54 2.74 6.73
C SER A 50 -0.28 1.93 7.99
N ALA A 51 -1.09 2.13 9.04
CA ALA A 51 -0.97 1.35 10.28
C ALA A 51 -1.23 -0.14 10.06
N VAL A 52 -2.28 -0.50 9.31
CA VAL A 52 -2.60 -1.90 9.00
C VAL A 52 -1.49 -2.56 8.18
N CYS A 53 -0.96 -1.87 7.17
CA CYS A 53 0.18 -2.35 6.37
C CYS A 53 1.40 -2.62 7.26
N PHE A 54 1.70 -1.70 8.17
CA PHE A 54 2.85 -1.83 9.06
C PHE A 54 2.73 -3.01 10.03
N ILE A 55 1.57 -3.17 10.65
CA ILE A 55 1.29 -4.27 11.59
C ILE A 55 1.30 -5.62 10.86
N THR A 56 0.72 -5.70 9.67
CA THR A 56 0.69 -6.93 8.87
C THR A 56 2.08 -7.32 8.38
N ALA A 57 2.90 -6.36 7.95
CA ALA A 57 4.31 -6.60 7.61
C ALA A 57 5.10 -7.15 8.82
N CYS A 58 4.97 -6.51 9.99
CA CYS A 58 5.63 -6.99 11.22
C CYS A 58 5.18 -8.40 11.60
N LYS A 59 3.88 -8.70 11.52
CA LYS A 59 3.35 -10.05 11.75
C LYS A 59 3.86 -11.07 10.73
N GLY A 60 3.98 -10.69 9.46
CA GLY A 60 4.54 -11.53 8.41
C GLY A 60 5.99 -11.90 8.66
N VAL A 61 6.82 -10.89 8.99
CA VAL A 61 8.24 -11.09 9.34
C VAL A 61 8.39 -11.92 10.60
N ALA A 62 7.62 -11.63 11.67
CA ALA A 62 7.64 -12.42 12.90
C ALA A 62 7.30 -13.90 12.67
N LYS A 63 6.32 -14.17 11.78
CA LYS A 63 5.95 -15.54 11.42
C LYS A 63 7.02 -16.26 10.61
N LEU A 64 7.75 -15.56 9.75
CA LEU A 64 8.88 -16.10 9.01
C LEU A 64 10.09 -16.39 9.92
N ALA A 65 10.32 -15.53 10.91
CA ALA A 65 11.39 -15.66 11.89
C ALA A 65 11.04 -16.55 13.11
N ASN A 66 9.85 -17.15 13.15
CA ASN A 66 9.34 -17.98 14.25
C ASN A 66 9.29 -17.28 15.63
N ILE A 67 9.12 -15.95 15.66
CA ILE A 67 9.07 -15.17 16.90
C ILE A 67 7.61 -15.11 17.40
N LYS A 68 7.36 -15.55 18.63
CA LYS A 68 6.01 -15.58 19.24
C LYS A 68 5.44 -14.19 19.51
N ASP A 69 6.28 -13.24 19.91
CA ASP A 69 5.86 -11.88 20.28
C ASP A 69 6.21 -10.84 19.21
N TYR A 70 5.23 -10.54 18.36
CA TYR A 70 5.35 -9.50 17.34
C TYR A 70 5.45 -8.07 17.92
N LYS A 71 5.01 -7.87 19.17
CA LYS A 71 4.98 -6.55 19.83
C LYS A 71 6.38 -5.98 20.07
N VAL A 72 7.35 -6.84 20.38
CA VAL A 72 8.75 -6.44 20.64
C VAL A 72 9.41 -5.88 19.37
N PHE A 73 9.06 -6.43 18.20
CA PHE A 73 9.62 -5.99 16.93
C PHE A 73 8.85 -4.83 16.28
N SER A 74 7.56 -4.68 16.60
CA SER A 74 6.68 -3.69 15.97
C SER A 74 7.12 -2.24 16.25
N ALA A 75 7.62 -1.94 17.46
CA ALA A 75 8.05 -0.61 17.84
C ALA A 75 9.33 -0.14 17.10
N PRO A 76 10.45 -0.89 17.10
CA PRO A 76 11.65 -0.51 16.35
C PRO A 76 11.41 -0.48 14.85
N ALA A 77 10.58 -1.39 14.30
CA ALA A 77 10.21 -1.35 12.91
C ALA A 77 9.49 -0.04 12.57
N CYS A 78 8.52 0.40 13.37
CA CYS A 78 7.77 1.62 13.12
C CYS A 78 8.68 2.86 13.14
N LEU A 79 9.64 2.88 14.08
CA LEU A 79 10.65 3.93 14.19
C LEU A 79 11.55 4.00 12.94
N LEU A 80 12.01 2.84 12.44
CA LEU A 80 12.78 2.73 11.21
C LEU A 80 11.97 3.20 10.00
N GLY A 81 10.67 2.83 9.93
CA GLY A 81 9.77 3.29 8.87
C GLY A 81 9.63 4.81 8.86
N LEU A 82 9.48 5.43 10.03
CA LEU A 82 9.40 6.89 10.15
C LEU A 82 10.71 7.57 9.71
N TYR A 83 11.85 7.01 10.11
CA TYR A 83 13.17 7.50 9.72
C TYR A 83 13.41 7.39 8.22
N LEU A 84 13.07 6.24 7.61
CA LEU A 84 13.14 6.05 6.15
C LEU A 84 12.23 7.03 5.41
N SER A 85 11.03 7.29 5.93
CA SER A 85 10.10 8.25 5.32
C SER A 85 10.71 9.65 5.23
N LYS A 86 11.45 10.08 6.26
CA LYS A 86 12.15 11.38 6.26
C LYS A 86 13.32 11.42 5.28
N THR A 87 14.02 10.29 5.11
CA THR A 87 15.26 10.22 4.31
C THR A 87 14.99 10.00 2.83
N MET A 88 13.96 9.21 2.48
CA MET A 88 13.71 8.79 1.09
C MET A 88 13.04 9.86 0.23
N PHE A 89 12.19 10.72 0.80
CA PHE A 89 11.38 11.65 0.02
C PHE A 89 11.45 13.07 0.59
N LYS A 90 12.32 13.91 0.02
CA LYS A 90 12.43 15.35 0.36
C LYS A 90 11.26 16.18 -0.14
N SER A 91 10.53 15.72 -1.16
CA SER A 91 9.39 16.43 -1.74
C SER A 91 8.41 15.45 -2.38
N THR A 92 7.12 15.74 -2.27
CA THR A 92 6.03 15.01 -2.93
C THR A 92 6.25 14.89 -4.44
N GLN A 93 6.90 15.87 -5.07
CA GLN A 93 7.23 15.82 -6.51
C GLN A 93 8.25 14.73 -6.85
N ALA A 94 9.28 14.55 -6.01
CA ALA A 94 10.28 13.49 -6.19
C ALA A 94 9.65 12.09 -5.96
N LEU A 95 8.67 11.99 -5.07
CA LEU A 95 7.89 10.77 -4.85
C LEU A 95 7.09 10.39 -6.12
N PHE A 96 6.36 11.32 -6.74
CA PHE A 96 5.61 11.03 -7.98
C PHE A 96 6.52 10.64 -9.16
N GLY A 97 7.64 11.34 -9.34
CA GLY A 97 8.63 10.97 -10.37
C GLY A 97 9.20 9.56 -10.15
N THR A 98 9.45 9.19 -8.89
CA THR A 98 9.95 7.85 -8.52
C THR A 98 8.88 6.78 -8.67
N ILE A 99 7.60 7.06 -8.36
CA ILE A 99 6.49 6.11 -8.53
C ILE A 99 6.24 5.82 -10.02
N ILE A 100 6.31 6.85 -10.88
CA ILE A 100 6.11 6.67 -12.33
C ILE A 100 7.25 5.82 -12.92
N LYS A 101 8.50 6.09 -12.51
CA LYS A 101 9.68 5.34 -13.00
C LYS A 101 9.83 3.95 -12.34
N GLY A 102 9.41 3.81 -11.08
CA GLY A 102 9.47 2.60 -10.27
C GLY A 102 8.25 1.68 -10.36
N ARG A 103 7.30 1.96 -11.26
CA ARG A 103 6.08 1.16 -11.42
C ARG A 103 6.36 -0.29 -11.82
N VAL A 104 7.39 -0.52 -12.63
CA VAL A 104 7.76 -1.85 -13.15
C VAL A 104 8.25 -2.80 -12.03
N PRO A 105 9.22 -2.44 -11.17
CA PRO A 105 9.67 -3.34 -10.10
C PRO A 105 8.61 -3.61 -9.02
N VAL A 106 7.72 -2.67 -8.73
CA VAL A 106 6.63 -2.86 -7.75
C VAL A 106 5.66 -3.95 -8.19
N PHE A 107 5.31 -4.00 -9.48
CA PHE A 107 4.43 -5.04 -10.02
C PHE A 107 5.03 -6.45 -9.89
N LEU A 108 6.35 -6.57 -10.08
CA LEU A 108 7.04 -7.85 -9.92
C LEU A 108 6.95 -8.36 -8.48
N VAL A 109 7.21 -7.51 -7.48
CA VAL A 109 7.10 -7.89 -6.06
C VAL A 109 5.66 -8.21 -5.67
N GLN A 110 4.68 -7.45 -6.18
CA GLN A 110 3.25 -7.66 -5.92
C GLN A 110 2.76 -9.03 -6.43
N PHE A 111 3.28 -9.53 -7.55
CA PHE A 111 2.91 -10.84 -8.11
C PHE A 111 3.73 -12.00 -7.51
N LEU A 112 5.00 -11.73 -7.18
CA LEU A 112 5.91 -12.74 -6.66
C LEU A 112 5.52 -13.23 -5.26
N ILE A 113 5.07 -12.34 -4.37
CA ILE A 113 4.63 -12.68 -3.00
C ILE A 113 3.43 -13.68 -2.99
N PRO A 114 2.33 -13.44 -3.71
CA PRO A 114 1.22 -14.39 -3.79
C PRO A 114 1.63 -15.70 -4.47
N LEU A 115 2.53 -15.67 -5.46
CA LEU A 115 3.03 -16.89 -6.10
C LEU A 115 3.83 -17.76 -5.13
N ILE A 116 4.75 -17.17 -4.36
CA ILE A 116 5.55 -17.89 -3.36
C ILE A 116 4.66 -18.46 -2.26
N THR A 117 3.67 -17.70 -1.79
CA THR A 117 2.74 -18.20 -0.77
C THR A 117 1.87 -19.34 -1.30
N TRP A 118 1.45 -19.31 -2.56
CA TRP A 118 0.74 -20.43 -3.19
C TRP A 118 1.62 -21.68 -3.30
N ILE A 119 2.84 -21.57 -3.80
CA ILE A 119 3.78 -22.71 -3.92
C ILE A 119 4.08 -23.32 -2.53
N ALA A 120 4.28 -22.48 -1.52
CA ALA A 120 4.52 -22.93 -0.15
C ALA A 120 3.28 -23.63 0.44
N ALA A 121 2.08 -23.13 0.14
CA ALA A 121 0.83 -23.76 0.54
C ALA A 121 0.67 -25.13 -0.13
N GLU A 122 0.89 -25.24 -1.44
CA GLU A 122 0.75 -26.50 -2.18
C GLU A 122 1.70 -27.59 -1.66
N LYS A 123 2.98 -27.24 -1.41
CA LYS A 123 3.94 -28.19 -0.81
C LYS A 123 3.50 -28.68 0.58
N LYS A 124 2.87 -27.82 1.39
CA LYS A 124 2.42 -28.15 2.74
C LYS A 124 1.13 -28.98 2.73
N TYR A 125 0.15 -28.62 1.90
CA TYR A 125 -1.11 -29.36 1.76
C TYR A 125 -0.91 -30.70 1.03
N GLY A 126 -0.01 -30.76 0.04
CA GLY A 126 0.37 -32.00 -0.65
C GLY A 126 1.05 -33.02 0.27
N LYS A 127 1.88 -32.58 1.23
CA LYS A 127 2.46 -33.47 2.27
C LYS A 127 1.40 -34.00 3.24
N LYS A 128 0.44 -33.16 3.66
CA LYS A 128 -0.62 -33.56 4.62
C LYS A 128 -1.59 -34.58 4.01
N ASN A 129 -1.94 -34.44 2.73
CA ASN A 129 -2.78 -35.44 2.05
C ASN A 129 -2.06 -36.79 1.84
N ARG A 130 -0.75 -36.79 1.61
CA ARG A 130 0.03 -38.04 1.52
C ARG A 130 0.17 -38.78 2.86
N SER A 131 0.25 -38.08 3.99
CA SER A 131 0.29 -38.74 5.31
C SER A 131 -1.08 -39.33 5.70
N LEU A 132 -2.17 -38.62 5.39
CA LEU A 132 -3.54 -39.10 5.63
C LEU A 132 -3.91 -40.32 4.75
N SER A 133 -3.34 -40.44 3.56
CA SER A 133 -3.55 -41.61 2.69
C SER A 133 -2.79 -42.85 3.14
N LYS A 134 -1.65 -42.72 3.86
CA LYS A 134 -0.90 -43.87 4.39
C LYS A 134 -1.54 -44.47 5.63
N GLU A 135 -2.19 -43.65 6.45
CA GLU A 135 -2.89 -44.09 7.66
C GLU A 135 -4.22 -44.81 7.37
N LYS A 136 -4.82 -44.58 6.19
CA LYS A 136 -6.04 -45.28 5.73
C LYS A 136 -5.78 -46.61 5.03
N SER A 137 -4.52 -46.98 4.78
CA SER A 137 -4.13 -48.23 4.10
C SER A 137 -3.27 -49.15 4.98
N ALA A 138 -3.13 -48.82 6.26
CA ALA A 138 -2.62 -49.70 7.32
C ALA A 138 -3.79 -50.13 8.20
#